data_AF-A0A2W7JRH1-F1
#
_entry.id   AF-A0A2W7JRH1-F1
#
_cell.length_a   1.000
_cell.length_b   1.000
_cell.length_c   1.000
_cell.angle_alpha   90.00
_cell.angle_beta   90.00
_cell.angle_gamma   90.00
#
_symmetry.space_group_name_H-M   'P 1'
#
loop_
_entity.id
_entity.type
_entity.pdbx_description
1 polymer ?
#
loop_
_entity_poly.entity_id
_entity_poly.type
_entity_poly.pdbx_seq_one_letter_code
_entity_poly.pdbx_strand_id
1 'polypeptide(L)'
;MTSPQDEIAPSSTGWRFKAGIGILSLTVLAWLLVPLAAAADVPGPKIAALTGILFISNKILLILAIAVMGKSGFQQLKRSVFGYVSTLAPTEQEVGPARHRVGLVMFCLPLISSFLEPYVDTLWPGLRPNLWQVQALGDAMLVGSFFVLGGNFWDKVRALFIRTARVVNVSAV
;
A
#
# COMPACT_ATOMS: atom_id res chain seq x y z
N MET A 1 -33.45 32.94 -35.36
CA MET A 1 -32.02 32.92 -35.01
C MET A 1 -31.79 31.73 -34.10
N THR A 2 -31.36 30.62 -34.69
CA THR A 2 -31.11 29.33 -34.03
C THR A 2 -29.66 29.31 -33.54
N SER A 3 -29.45 29.39 -32.22
CA SER A 3 -28.15 29.06 -31.64
C SER A 3 -27.96 27.54 -31.72
N PRO A 4 -26.82 27.04 -32.23
CA PRO A 4 -26.54 25.63 -32.19
C PRO A 4 -26.41 25.21 -30.73
N GLN A 5 -27.25 24.25 -30.35
CA GLN A 5 -27.05 23.43 -29.18
C GLN A 5 -25.62 22.89 -29.27
N ASP A 6 -24.77 23.23 -28.31
CA ASP A 6 -23.56 22.48 -28.03
C ASP A 6 -24.01 21.06 -27.68
N GLU A 7 -24.08 20.21 -28.71
CA GLU A 7 -24.09 18.77 -28.56
C GLU A 7 -22.92 18.41 -27.66
N ILE A 8 -23.23 18.03 -26.42
CA ILE A 8 -22.30 17.29 -25.58
C ILE A 8 -22.10 15.96 -26.30
N ALA A 9 -21.14 15.93 -27.23
CA ALA A 9 -20.71 14.73 -27.90
C ALA A 9 -20.40 13.68 -26.81
N PRO A 10 -21.01 12.49 -26.85
CA PRO A 10 -20.77 11.48 -25.84
C PRO A 10 -19.29 11.14 -25.88
N SER A 11 -18.60 11.47 -24.79
CA SER A 11 -17.17 11.28 -24.62
C SER A 11 -16.76 9.86 -25.02
N SER A 12 -15.99 9.71 -26.10
CA SER A 12 -15.29 8.47 -26.46
C SER A 12 -14.16 8.09 -25.45
N THR A 13 -14.23 8.65 -24.24
CA THR A 13 -13.22 8.59 -23.17
C THR A 13 -13.36 7.34 -22.29
N GLY A 14 -14.52 6.69 -22.27
CA GLY A 14 -14.76 5.54 -21.39
C GLY A 14 -13.93 4.29 -21.72
N TRP A 15 -13.82 3.91 -23.00
CA TRP A 15 -13.15 2.66 -23.38
C TRP A 15 -11.64 2.69 -23.15
N ARG A 16 -10.97 3.80 -23.51
CA ARG A 16 -9.52 3.96 -23.31
C ARG A 16 -9.15 3.96 -21.83
N PHE A 17 -9.98 4.59 -20.99
CA PHE A 17 -9.81 4.56 -19.54
C PHE A 17 -10.00 3.14 -18.98
N LYS A 18 -11.06 2.42 -19.38
CA LYS A 18 -11.28 1.01 -19.00
C LYS A 18 -10.14 0.09 -19.47
N ALA A 19 -9.62 0.29 -20.68
CA ALA A 19 -8.49 -0.45 -21.21
C ALA A 19 -7.22 -0.21 -20.37
N GLY A 20 -6.95 1.05 -20.01
CA GLY A 20 -5.85 1.39 -19.10
C GLY A 20 -5.99 0.72 -17.73
N ILE A 21 -7.19 0.73 -17.13
CA ILE A 21 -7.46 0.04 -15.87
C ILE A 21 -7.24 -1.46 -16.03
N GLY A 22 -7.66 -2.05 -17.15
CA GLY A 22 -7.43 -3.45 -17.48
C GLY A 22 -5.95 -3.80 -17.52
N ILE A 23 -5.13 -2.96 -18.18
CA ILE A 23 -3.67 -3.14 -18.23
C ILE A 23 -3.06 -3.04 -16.82
N LEU A 24 -3.46 -2.05 -16.02
CA LEU A 24 -2.97 -1.92 -14.64
C LEU A 24 -3.37 -3.11 -13.77
N SER A 25 -4.61 -3.59 -13.91
CA SER A 25 -5.11 -4.76 -13.18
C SER A 25 -4.35 -6.02 -13.59
N LEU A 26 -4.09 -6.19 -14.89
CA LEU A 26 -3.28 -7.29 -15.41
C LEU A 26 -1.88 -7.28 -14.79
N THR A 27 -1.27 -6.11 -14.65
CA THR A 27 0.05 -5.97 -14.04
C THR A 27 0.07 -6.41 -12.57
N VAL A 28 -0.96 -6.06 -11.79
CA VAL A 28 -1.10 -6.50 -10.40
C VAL A 28 -1.37 -8.00 -10.32
N LEU A 29 -2.25 -8.53 -11.18
CA LEU A 29 -2.55 -9.95 -11.27
C LEU A 29 -1.33 -10.78 -11.70
N ALA A 30 -0.49 -10.24 -12.58
CA ALA A 30 0.72 -10.91 -13.05
C ALA A 30 1.73 -11.14 -11.91
N TRP A 31 1.77 -10.26 -10.89
CA TRP A 31 2.59 -10.48 -9.69
C TRP A 31 2.14 -11.68 -8.86
N LEU A 32 0.86 -12.07 -8.93
CA LEU A 32 0.34 -13.27 -8.27
C LEU A 32 0.90 -14.57 -8.89
N LEU A 33 1.43 -14.53 -10.11
CA LEU A 33 2.04 -15.70 -10.75
C LEU A 33 3.31 -16.18 -10.03
N VAL A 34 4.03 -15.30 -9.32
CA VAL A 34 5.24 -15.67 -8.57
C VAL A 34 4.92 -16.59 -7.39
N PRO A 35 4.03 -16.23 -6.44
CA PRO A 35 3.66 -17.12 -5.34
C PRO A 35 2.90 -18.37 -5.83
N LEU A 36 2.12 -18.28 -6.91
CA LEU A 36 1.48 -19.44 -7.52
C LEU A 36 2.50 -20.42 -8.11
N ALA A 37 3.54 -19.92 -8.80
CA ALA A 37 4.63 -20.75 -9.30
C ALA A 37 5.45 -21.38 -8.15
N ALA A 38 5.67 -20.63 -7.08
CA ALA A 38 6.32 -21.16 -5.87
C ALA A 38 5.49 -22.27 -5.21
N ALA A 39 4.17 -22.10 -5.14
CA ALA A 39 3.25 -23.12 -4.61
C ALA A 39 3.16 -24.37 -5.50
N ALA A 40 3.43 -24.25 -6.80
CA ALA A 40 3.47 -25.35 -7.76
C ALA A 40 4.84 -26.06 -7.84
N ASP A 41 5.74 -25.81 -6.89
CA ASP A 41 7.07 -26.44 -6.80
C ASP A 41 7.94 -26.21 -8.07
N VAL A 42 7.78 -25.04 -8.69
CA VAL A 42 8.57 -24.67 -9.87
C VAL A 42 10.03 -24.46 -9.46
N PRO A 43 11.02 -24.98 -10.23
CA PRO A 43 12.43 -24.80 -9.91
C PRO A 43 12.83 -23.32 -9.73
N GLY A 44 13.62 -23.03 -8.69
CA GLY A 44 14.08 -21.69 -8.34
C GLY A 44 14.62 -20.84 -9.51
N PRO A 45 15.43 -21.40 -10.45
CA PRO A 45 15.89 -20.64 -11.62
C PRO A 45 14.75 -20.13 -12.52
N LYS A 46 13.68 -20.90 -12.66
CA LYS A 46 12.51 -20.51 -13.46
C LYS A 46 11.68 -19.44 -12.75
N ILE A 47 11.55 -19.52 -11.42
CA ILE A 47 10.91 -18.47 -10.61
C ILE A 47 11.70 -17.16 -10.70
N ALA A 48 13.03 -17.22 -10.61
CA ALA A 48 13.90 -16.06 -10.75
C ALA A 48 13.76 -15.41 -12.13
N ALA A 49 13.78 -16.22 -13.20
CA ALA A 49 13.55 -15.74 -14.57
C ALA A 49 12.16 -15.10 -14.72
N LEU A 50 11.11 -15.74 -14.20
CA LEU A 50 9.73 -15.23 -14.23
C LEU A 50 9.60 -13.91 -13.46
N THR A 51 10.27 -13.79 -12.31
CA THR A 51 10.29 -12.55 -11.52
C THR A 51 10.99 -11.42 -12.27
N GLY A 52 12.13 -11.70 -12.92
CA GLY A 52 12.84 -10.72 -13.75
C GLY A 52 11.99 -10.23 -14.94
N ILE A 53 11.33 -11.15 -15.64
CA ILE A 53 10.40 -10.82 -16.72
C ILE A 53 9.25 -9.96 -16.20
N LEU A 54 8.62 -10.34 -15.09
CA LEU A 54 7.53 -9.58 -14.46
C LEU A 54 7.96 -8.18 -14.04
N PHE A 55 9.18 -8.02 -13.53
CA PHE A 55 9.68 -6.71 -13.12
C PHE A 55 9.78 -5.73 -14.29
N ILE A 56 10.34 -6.19 -15.41
CA ILE A 56 10.50 -5.38 -16.63
C ILE A 56 9.14 -5.13 -17.28
N SER A 57 8.33 -6.18 -17.45
CA SER A 57 7.01 -6.07 -18.08
C SER A 57 6.04 -5.20 -17.28
N ASN A 58 6.11 -5.21 -15.94
CA ASN A 58 5.34 -4.29 -15.08
C ASN A 58 5.62 -2.82 -15.44
N LYS A 59 6.90 -2.43 -15.60
CA LYS A 59 7.25 -1.06 -15.99
C LYS A 59 6.76 -0.71 -17.39
N ILE A 60 6.89 -1.63 -18.35
CA ILE A 60 6.45 -1.41 -19.73
C ILE A 60 4.92 -1.28 -19.80
N LEU A 61 4.19 -2.18 -19.15
CA LEU A 61 2.72 -2.16 -19.08
C LEU A 61 2.21 -0.90 -18.37
N LEU A 62 2.90 -0.41 -17.33
CA LEU A 62 2.57 0.85 -16.67
C LEU A 62 2.69 2.04 -17.64
N ILE A 63 3.80 2.12 -18.39
CA ILE A 63 4.00 3.18 -19.39
C ILE A 63 2.93 3.08 -20.48
N LEU A 64 2.64 1.87 -20.97
CA LEU A 64 1.60 1.61 -21.95
C LEU A 64 0.22 2.03 -21.43
N ALA A 65 -0.12 1.72 -20.18
CA ALA A 65 -1.38 2.11 -19.57
C ALA A 65 -1.52 3.64 -19.51
N ILE A 66 -0.47 4.36 -19.14
CA ILE A 66 -0.45 5.83 -19.15
C ILE A 66 -0.62 6.38 -20.57
N ALA A 67 0.07 5.78 -21.55
CA ALA A 67 -0.04 6.17 -22.95
C ALA A 67 -1.45 5.93 -23.52
N VAL A 68 -2.11 4.82 -23.15
CA VAL A 68 -3.46 4.46 -23.57
C VAL A 68 -4.52 5.37 -22.91
N MET A 69 -4.39 5.62 -21.60
CA MET A 69 -5.29 6.49 -20.83
C MET A 69 -5.15 7.98 -21.20
N GLY A 70 -3.95 8.39 -21.58
CA GLY A 70 -3.60 9.79 -21.75
C GLY A 70 -3.53 10.57 -20.42
N LYS A 71 -3.13 11.84 -20.52
CA LYS A 71 -2.91 12.72 -19.36
C LYS A 71 -4.19 12.92 -18.52
N SER A 72 -5.36 13.04 -19.15
CA SER A 72 -6.65 13.22 -18.47
C SER A 72 -7.09 11.96 -17.72
N GLY A 73 -6.96 10.77 -18.32
CA GLY A 73 -7.29 9.49 -17.67
C GLY A 73 -6.38 9.19 -16.48
N PHE A 74 -5.08 9.46 -16.59
CA PHE A 74 -4.15 9.28 -15.46
C PHE A 74 -4.44 10.24 -14.30
N GLN A 75 -4.84 11.49 -14.58
CA GLN A 75 -5.24 12.45 -13.54
C GLN A 75 -6.54 12.03 -12.84
N GLN A 76 -7.50 11.47 -13.57
CA GLN A 76 -8.71 10.90 -12.99
C GLN A 76 -8.41 9.70 -12.09
N LEU A 77 -7.52 8.80 -12.52
CA LEU A 77 -7.06 7.67 -11.71
C LEU A 77 -6.36 8.17 -10.43
N LYS A 78 -5.42 9.12 -10.56
CA LYS A 78 -4.70 9.70 -9.42
C LYS A 78 -5.67 10.30 -8.39
N ARG A 79 -6.67 11.07 -8.84
CA ARG A 79 -7.69 11.65 -7.95
C ARG A 79 -8.53 10.58 -7.27
N SER A 80 -8.91 9.53 -7.99
CA SER A 80 -9.73 8.43 -7.43
C SER A 80 -8.96 7.64 -6.36
N VAL A 81 -7.70 7.30 -6.65
CA VAL A 81 -6.81 6.60 -5.70
C VAL A 81 -6.52 7.47 -4.49
N PHE A 82 -6.16 8.74 -4.69
CA PHE A 82 -5.86 9.66 -3.60
C PHE A 82 -7.11 10.00 -2.77
N GLY A 83 -8.29 10.09 -3.39
CA GLY A 83 -9.57 10.25 -2.71
C GLY A 83 -9.91 9.05 -1.83
N TYR A 84 -9.72 7.83 -2.34
CA TYR A 84 -9.93 6.62 -1.56
C TYR A 84 -8.95 6.50 -0.39
N VAL A 85 -7.65 6.75 -0.63
CA VAL A 85 -6.62 6.72 0.42
C VAL A 85 -6.85 7.81 1.48
N SER A 86 -7.25 9.03 1.09
CA SER A 86 -7.59 10.09 2.04
C SER A 86 -8.88 9.82 2.81
N THR A 87 -9.80 9.00 2.27
CA THR A 87 -10.99 8.53 3.00
C THR A 87 -10.62 7.44 4.02
N LEU A 88 -9.60 6.63 3.72
CA LEU A 88 -9.03 5.65 4.65
C LEU A 88 -8.12 6.30 5.70
N ALA A 89 -7.62 7.51 5.44
CA ALA A 89 -6.87 8.28 6.43
C ALA A 89 -7.80 8.57 7.62
N PRO A 90 -7.45 8.14 8.84
CA PRO A 90 -8.30 8.34 10.01
C PRO A 90 -8.51 9.84 10.24
N THR A 91 -9.77 10.22 10.42
CA THR A 91 -10.18 11.59 10.74
C THR A 91 -9.34 12.13 11.91
N GLU A 92 -9.05 13.44 11.88
CA GLU A 92 -8.29 14.27 12.84
C GLU A 92 -8.82 14.24 14.29
N GLN A 93 -9.55 13.20 14.70
CA GLN A 93 -9.99 13.03 16.07
C GLN A 93 -8.81 12.61 16.94
N GLU A 94 -8.56 13.42 17.98
CA GLU A 94 -7.65 13.09 19.06
C GLU A 94 -8.00 11.70 19.63
N VAL A 95 -7.10 10.75 19.41
CA VAL A 95 -7.24 9.40 19.97
C VAL A 95 -7.07 9.47 21.49
N GLY A 96 -8.03 8.91 22.22
CA GLY A 96 -7.96 8.84 23.68
C GLY A 96 -6.71 8.11 24.18
N PRO A 97 -6.24 8.38 25.41
CA PRO A 97 -4.96 7.89 25.94
C PRO A 97 -4.84 6.36 25.96
N ALA A 98 -5.95 5.65 26.22
CA ALA A 98 -5.98 4.19 26.19
C ALA A 98 -5.79 3.64 24.77
N ARG A 99 -6.49 4.21 23.78
CA ARG A 99 -6.38 3.83 22.37
C ARG A 99 -4.98 4.12 21.82
N HIS A 100 -4.38 5.24 22.21
CA HIS A 100 -3.01 5.59 21.82
C HIS A 100 -1.99 4.56 22.34
N ARG A 101 -2.08 4.16 23.61
CA ARG A 101 -1.19 3.13 24.19
C ARG A 101 -1.37 1.77 23.52
N VAL A 102 -2.60 1.33 23.33
CA VAL A 102 -2.90 0.05 22.65
C VAL A 102 -2.37 0.06 21.22
N GLY A 103 -2.63 1.14 20.47
CA GLY A 103 -2.11 1.30 19.11
C GLY A 103 -0.58 1.29 19.06
N LEU A 104 0.09 1.93 20.03
CA LEU A 104 1.55 1.94 20.10
C LEU A 104 2.11 0.54 20.39
N VAL A 105 1.49 -0.22 21.30
CA VAL A 105 1.88 -1.61 21.56
C VAL A 105 1.65 -2.47 20.32
N MET A 106 0.50 -2.31 19.65
CA MET A 106 0.19 -3.00 18.38
C MET A 106 1.16 -2.64 17.24
N PHE A 107 1.75 -1.45 17.27
CA PHE A 107 2.75 -1.04 16.28
C PHE A 107 4.14 -1.58 16.62
N CYS A 108 4.59 -1.39 17.86
CA CYS A 108 5.95 -1.73 18.28
C CYS A 108 6.16 -3.25 18.46
N LEU A 109 5.15 -3.98 18.95
CA LEU A 109 5.29 -5.40 19.27
C LEU A 109 5.60 -6.26 18.03
N PRO A 110 4.87 -6.13 16.89
CA PRO A 110 5.24 -6.84 15.66
C PRO A 110 6.63 -6.45 15.14
N LEU A 111 6.95 -5.15 15.16
CA LEU A 111 8.24 -4.63 14.68
C LEU A 111 9.43 -5.20 15.46
N ILE A 112 9.35 -5.20 16.79
CA ILE A 112 10.39 -5.74 17.65
C ILE A 112 10.46 -7.26 17.49
N SER A 113 9.31 -7.94 17.44
CA SER A 113 9.25 -9.40 17.23
C SER A 113 9.96 -9.79 15.93
N SER A 114 9.62 -9.18 14.81
CA SER A 114 10.24 -9.47 13.51
C SER A 114 11.73 -9.12 13.46
N PHE A 115 12.16 -8.09 14.20
CA PHE A 115 13.59 -7.77 14.32
C PHE A 115 14.37 -8.80 15.16
N LEU A 116 13.75 -9.36 16.20
CA LEU A 116 14.37 -10.35 17.09
C LEU A 116 14.37 -11.77 16.54
N GLU A 117 13.44 -12.12 15.65
CA GLU A 117 13.31 -13.44 15.02
C GLU A 117 14.64 -14.07 14.56
N PRO A 118 15.47 -13.44 13.72
CA PRO A 118 16.72 -14.05 13.25
C PRO A 118 17.73 -14.32 14.38
N TYR A 119 17.71 -13.54 15.46
CA TYR A 119 18.60 -13.75 16.61
C TYR A 119 18.13 -14.91 17.48
N VAL A 120 16.81 -15.03 17.69
CA VAL A 120 16.22 -16.13 18.45
C VAL A 120 16.42 -17.46 17.72
N ASP A 121 16.24 -17.48 16.39
CA ASP A 121 16.42 -18.69 15.57
C ASP A 121 17.89 -19.15 15.54
N THR A 122 18.84 -18.22 15.64
CA THR A 122 20.28 -18.54 15.71
C THR A 122 20.68 -19.12 17.07
N LEU A 123 20.06 -18.65 18.17
CA LEU A 123 20.38 -19.08 19.54
C LEU A 123 19.65 -20.36 19.96
N TRP A 124 18.41 -20.56 19.49
CA TRP A 124 17.59 -21.75 19.76
C TRP A 124 16.86 -22.25 18.51
N PRO A 125 17.57 -22.95 17.60
CA PRO A 125 16.97 -23.56 16.43
C PRO A 125 15.96 -24.64 16.87
N GLY A 126 14.66 -24.31 16.84
CA GLY A 126 13.56 -25.21 17.22
C GLY A 126 12.48 -24.62 18.14
N LEU A 127 12.65 -23.39 18.65
CA LEU A 127 11.67 -22.77 19.55
C LEU A 127 10.35 -22.39 18.85
N ARG A 128 10.37 -22.20 17.52
CA ARG A 128 9.19 -21.88 16.71
C ARG A 128 9.05 -22.88 15.57
N PRO A 129 8.12 -23.84 15.66
CA PRO A 129 7.57 -24.46 14.45
C PRO A 129 7.01 -23.32 13.57
N ASN A 130 7.11 -23.43 12.26
CA ASN A 130 6.70 -22.41 11.28
C ASN A 130 5.19 -22.06 11.39
N LEU A 131 4.82 -21.26 12.39
CA LEU A 131 3.46 -20.84 12.70
C LEU A 131 3.15 -19.60 11.86
N TRP A 132 2.82 -19.84 10.59
CA TRP A 132 2.42 -18.79 9.65
C TRP A 132 1.27 -17.91 10.22
N GLN A 133 0.44 -18.46 11.12
CA GLN A 133 -0.63 -17.72 11.80
C GLN A 133 -0.11 -16.58 12.66
N VAL A 134 1.03 -16.76 13.35
CA VAL A 134 1.62 -15.72 14.21
C VAL A 134 2.22 -14.60 13.37
N GLN A 135 2.81 -14.95 12.21
CA GLN A 135 3.31 -13.97 11.24
C GLN A 135 2.14 -13.15 10.66
N ALA A 136 1.11 -13.83 10.15
CA ALA A 136 -0.08 -13.16 9.61
C ALA A 136 -0.81 -12.29 10.65
N LEU A 137 -0.86 -12.73 11.91
CA LEU A 137 -1.41 -11.94 13.01
C LEU A 137 -0.55 -10.70 13.30
N GLY A 138 0.78 -10.84 13.29
CA GLY A 138 1.72 -9.71 13.44
C GLY A 138 1.53 -8.66 12.35
N ASP A 139 1.42 -9.08 11.09
CA ASP A 139 1.16 -8.20 9.96
C ASP A 139 -0.19 -7.49 10.08
N ALA A 140 -1.25 -8.23 10.45
CA ALA A 140 -2.58 -7.65 10.65
C ALA A 140 -2.60 -6.66 11.83
N MET A 141 -1.90 -6.97 12.93
CA MET A 141 -1.76 -6.11 14.10
C MET A 141 -1.01 -4.82 13.74
N LEU A 142 0.07 -4.93 12.95
CA LEU A 142 0.85 -3.80 12.48
C LEU A 142 0.01 -2.89 11.57
N VAL A 143 -0.70 -3.45 10.58
CA VAL A 143 -1.59 -2.67 9.70
C VAL A 143 -2.72 -2.03 10.51
N GLY A 144 -3.35 -2.78 11.40
CA GLY A 144 -4.40 -2.28 12.29
C GLY A 144 -3.93 -1.14 13.21
N SER A 145 -2.67 -1.15 13.63
CA SER A 145 -2.11 -0.12 14.52
C SER A 145 -2.18 1.28 13.93
N PHE A 146 -2.01 1.45 12.60
CA PHE A 146 -2.12 2.74 11.93
C PHE A 146 -3.54 3.32 12.01
N PHE A 147 -4.55 2.47 11.96
CA PHE A 147 -5.95 2.89 12.15
C PHE A 147 -6.26 3.17 13.62
N VAL A 148 -5.68 2.40 14.55
CA VAL A 148 -5.86 2.62 16.00
C VAL A 148 -5.17 3.91 16.46
N LEU A 149 -3.97 4.20 15.96
CA LEU A 149 -3.17 5.38 16.31
C LEU A 149 -3.69 6.68 15.68
N GLY A 150 -4.42 6.61 14.56
CA GLY A 150 -5.14 7.74 13.99
C GLY A 150 -4.26 8.78 13.29
N GLY A 151 -4.87 9.91 12.90
CA GLY A 151 -4.20 11.00 12.15
C GLY A 151 -3.03 11.65 12.89
N ASN A 152 -3.16 11.91 14.20
CA ASN A 152 -2.11 12.55 15.01
C ASN A 152 -0.79 11.75 15.03
N PHE A 153 -0.86 10.42 14.93
CA PHE A 153 0.35 9.61 14.75
C PHE A 153 0.99 9.81 13.37
N TRP A 154 0.19 9.83 12.30
CA TRP A 154 0.66 10.11 10.95
C TRP A 154 1.34 11.47 10.85
N ASP A 155 0.82 12.50 11.53
CA ASP A 155 1.45 13.82 11.56
C ASP A 155 2.81 13.80 12.25
N LYS A 156 2.98 13.03 13.33
CA LYS A 156 4.27 12.83 13.98
C LYS A 156 5.26 12.09 13.09
N VAL A 157 4.81 11.03 12.39
CA VAL A 157 5.64 10.30 11.42
C VAL A 157 6.05 11.22 10.27
N ARG A 158 5.12 12.02 9.74
CA ARG A 158 5.42 13.01 8.69
C ARG A 158 6.39 14.07 9.17
N ALA A 159 6.20 14.59 10.38
CA ALA A 159 7.07 15.59 11.01
C ALA A 159 8.52 15.08 11.14
N LEU A 160 8.72 13.78 11.38
CA LEU A 160 10.05 13.17 11.45
C LEU A 160 10.86 13.37 10.15
N PHE A 161 10.20 13.46 9.00
CA PHE A 161 10.85 13.68 7.69
C PHE A 161 10.98 15.17 7.32
N ILE A 162 10.44 16.09 8.13
CA ILE A 162 10.54 17.53 7.93
C ILE A 162 11.63 18.06 8.85
N ARG A 163 12.80 18.42 8.29
CA ARG A 163 13.99 18.89 9.06
C ARG A 163 13.67 20.02 10.04
N THR A 164 12.74 20.90 9.71
CA THR A 164 12.38 22.07 10.51
C THR A 164 11.29 21.81 11.54
N ALA A 165 10.70 20.62 11.57
CA ALA A 165 9.65 20.30 12.52
C ALA A 165 10.20 20.24 13.96
N ARG A 166 9.41 20.75 14.91
CA ARG A 166 9.68 20.69 16.35
C ARG A 166 8.43 20.22 17.07
N VAL A 167 8.62 19.36 18.07
CA VAL A 167 7.54 18.90 18.96
C VAL A 167 7.33 19.95 20.05
N VAL A 168 6.09 20.38 20.26
CA VAL A 168 5.71 21.30 21.34
C VAL A 168 4.80 20.56 22.32
N ASN A 169 5.15 20.54 23.61
CA ASN A 169 4.32 19.99 24.66
C ASN A 169 3.43 21.10 25.21
N VAL A 170 2.11 21.03 24.97
CA VAL A 170 1.16 22.06 25.39
C VAL A 170 1.03 22.15 26.93
N SER A 171 1.38 21.08 27.66
CA SER A 171 1.30 21.01 29.13
C SER A 171 2.48 21.67 29.88
N ALA A 172 3.41 22.32 29.17
CA ALA A 172 4.63 22.91 29.74
C ALA A 172 4.70 24.44 29.56
N VAL A 173 3.54 25.09 29.36
CA VAL A 173 3.39 26.56 29.33
C VAL A 173 2.61 27.01 30.55
#